data_AF-E9ILK0-F1
#
_entry.id   AF-E9ILK0-F1
#
_cell.length_a   1.000
_cell.length_b   1.000
_cell.length_c   1.000
_cell.angle_alpha   90.00
_cell.angle_beta   90.00
_cell.angle_gamma   90.00
#
_symmetry.space_group_name_H-M   'P 1'
#
loop_
_entity.id
_entity.type
_entity.pdbx_description
1 polymer ?
#
loop_
_entity_poly.entity_id
_entity_poly.type
_entity_poly.pdbx_seq_one_letter_code
_entity_poly.pdbx_strand_id
1 'polypeptide(L)'
;ITFLFCRLFIGLWCLLLGGLMQIFIQSTTLELVISIGGALLFCLFIVFDTQLIMHTLSPEEYILATINIYLDIINLFLHILRALAISRQ
;
A
#
# COMPACT_ATOMS: atom_id res chain seq x y z
N ILE A 1 -8.46 2.61 -16.23
CA ILE A 1 -8.69 3.13 -14.86
C ILE A 1 -9.44 2.09 -14.02
N THR A 2 -10.67 1.69 -14.38
CA THR A 2 -11.48 0.73 -13.59
C THR A 2 -10.82 -0.64 -13.37
N PHE A 3 -10.18 -1.24 -14.38
CA PHE A 3 -9.47 -2.52 -14.21
C PHE A 3 -8.25 -2.44 -13.29
N LEU A 4 -7.56 -1.29 -13.27
CA LEU A 4 -6.38 -1.09 -12.41
C LEU A 4 -6.82 -0.85 -10.96
N PHE A 5 -7.91 -0.10 -10.77
CA PHE A 5 -8.56 0.09 -9.48
C PHE A 5 -8.97 -1.24 -8.82
N CYS A 6 -9.63 -2.14 -9.54
CA CYS A 6 -10.01 -3.46 -8.99
C CYS A 6 -8.79 -4.29 -8.57
N ARG A 7 -7.71 -4.28 -9.34
CA ARG A 7 -6.48 -5.05 -9.03
C ARG A 7 -5.78 -4.54 -7.79
N LEU A 8 -5.69 -3.21 -7.63
CA LEU A 8 -5.09 -2.59 -6.45
C LEU A 8 -5.94 -2.83 -5.20
N PHE A 9 -7.27 -2.75 -5.31
CA PHE A 9 -8.19 -3.04 -4.22
C PHE A 9 -8.08 -4.49 -3.74
N ILE A 10 -7.99 -5.46 -4.65
CA ILE A 10 -7.76 -6.87 -4.32
C ILE A 10 -6.41 -7.03 -3.60
N GLY A 11 -5.36 -6.37 -4.08
CA GLY A 11 -4.04 -6.38 -3.43
C GLY A 11 -4.08 -5.84 -2.00
N LEU A 12 -4.86 -4.79 -1.74
CA LEU A 12 -5.04 -4.22 -0.40
C LEU A 12 -5.69 -5.23 0.55
N TRP A 13 -6.75 -5.91 0.09
CA TRP A 13 -7.40 -6.97 0.86
C TRP A 13 -6.46 -8.15 1.14
N CYS A 14 -5.64 -8.54 0.16
CA CYS A 14 -4.62 -9.57 0.37
C CYS A 14 -3.59 -9.16 1.43
N LEU A 15 -3.15 -7.90 1.47
CA LEU A 15 -2.24 -7.41 2.51
C LEU A 15 -2.91 -7.35 3.89
N LEU A 16 -4.17 -6.93 3.96
CA LEU A 16 -4.94 -6.92 5.21
C LEU A 16 -5.09 -8.33 5.78
N LEU A 17 -5.52 -9.28 4.96
CA LEU A 17 -5.66 -10.68 5.38
C LEU A 17 -4.30 -11.31 5.70
N GLY A 18 -3.27 -11.04 4.90
CA GLY A 18 -1.90 -11.51 5.16
C GLY A 18 -1.34 -10.96 6.47
N GLY A 19 -1.59 -9.68 6.77
CA GLY A 19 -1.22 -9.05 8.05
C GLY A 19 -1.95 -9.67 9.24
N LEU A 20 -3.24 -10.01 9.11
CA LEU A 20 -3.99 -10.72 10.14
C LEU A 20 -3.46 -12.15 10.35
N MET A 21 -3.13 -12.86 9.27
CA MET A 21 -2.54 -14.21 9.37
C MET A 21 -1.16 -14.18 10.06
N GLN A 22 -0.37 -13.14 9.81
CA GLN A 22 0.95 -12.95 10.42
C GLN A 22 0.89 -12.87 11.96
N ILE A 23 -0.20 -12.36 12.54
CA ILE A 23 -0.41 -12.31 14.00
C ILE A 23 -0.35 -13.72 14.62
N PHE A 24 -0.87 -14.73 13.91
CA PHE A 24 -0.93 -16.11 14.37
C PHE A 24 0.31 -16.93 13.98
N ILE A 25 0.90 -16.69 12.80
CA ILE A 25 2.00 -17.50 12.27
C ILE A 25 3.38 -17.00 12.75
N GLN A 26 3.55 -15.67 12.89
CA GLN A 26 4.77 -15.02 13.38
C GLN A 26 6.07 -15.48 12.68
N SER A 27 5.99 -15.82 11.40
CA SER A 27 7.16 -16.23 10.62
C SER A 27 7.90 -15.02 10.05
N THR A 28 9.19 -14.90 10.35
CA THR A 28 10.07 -13.84 9.85
C THR A 28 10.11 -13.77 8.32
N THR A 29 10.15 -14.93 7.65
CA THR A 29 10.17 -15.00 6.18
C THR A 29 8.87 -14.49 5.56
N LEU A 30 7.72 -14.89 6.13
CA LEU A 30 6.41 -14.39 5.66
C LEU A 30 6.27 -12.89 5.89
N GLU A 31 6.74 -12.40 7.04
CA GLU A 31 6.72 -10.97 7.35
C GLU A 31 7.53 -10.15 6.34
N LEU A 32 8.70 -10.66 5.93
CA LEU A 32 9.54 -10.01 4.93
C LEU A 32 8.85 -9.97 3.57
N VAL A 33 8.26 -11.09 3.12
CA VAL A 33 7.53 -11.18 1.85
C VAL A 33 6.33 -10.23 1.85
N ILE A 34 5.55 -10.20 2.92
CA ILE A 34 4.40 -9.28 3.08
C ILE A 34 4.88 -7.83 3.10
N SER A 35 6.01 -7.53 3.74
CA SER A 35 6.54 -6.17 3.81
C SER A 35 7.04 -5.67 2.46
N ILE A 36 7.78 -6.48 1.71
CA ILE A 36 8.25 -6.14 0.36
C ILE A 36 7.06 -6.04 -0.62
N GLY A 37 6.14 -7.01 -0.58
CA GLY A 37 4.94 -6.99 -1.40
C GLY A 37 4.05 -5.78 -1.11
N GLY A 38 3.91 -5.43 0.17
CA GLY A 38 3.19 -4.24 0.61
C GLY A 38 3.81 -2.95 0.09
N ALA A 39 5.13 -2.79 0.21
CA ALA A 39 5.84 -1.64 -0.33
C ALA A 39 5.63 -1.49 -1.85
N LEU A 40 5.74 -2.58 -2.63
CA LEU A 40 5.50 -2.54 -4.07
C LEU A 40 4.05 -2.14 -4.40
N LEU A 41 3.07 -2.64 -3.63
CA LEU A 41 1.67 -2.30 -3.85
C LEU A 41 1.39 -0.82 -3.56
N PHE A 42 1.88 -0.28 -2.44
CA PHE A 42 1.69 1.14 -2.11
C PHE A 42 2.42 2.07 -3.08
N CYS A 43 3.57 1.67 -3.62
CA CYS A 43 4.18 2.41 -4.74
C CYS A 43 3.26 2.48 -5.97
N LEU A 44 2.57 1.38 -6.31
CA LEU A 44 1.62 1.37 -7.43
C LEU A 44 0.36 2.20 -7.14
N PHE A 45 -0.12 2.20 -5.90
CA PHE A 45 -1.22 3.07 -5.46
C PHE A 45 -0.87 4.54 -5.64
N ILE A 46 0.31 4.98 -5.18
CA ILE A 46 0.76 6.38 -5.36
C ILE A 46 0.79 6.78 -6.84
N VAL A 47 1.34 5.94 -7.71
CA VAL A 47 1.39 6.22 -9.16
C VAL A 47 -0.02 6.32 -9.74
N PHE A 48 -0.92 5.42 -9.34
CA PHE A 48 -2.30 5.41 -9.82
C PHE A 48 -3.09 6.63 -9.34
N ASP A 49 -3.04 6.93 -8.05
CA ASP A 49 -3.76 8.04 -7.44
C ASP A 49 -3.24 9.37 -7.98
N THR A 50 -1.92 9.51 -8.18
CA THR A 50 -1.34 10.70 -8.80
C THR A 50 -1.83 10.88 -10.24
N GLN A 51 -1.94 9.80 -11.02
CA GLN A 51 -2.52 9.87 -12.37
C GLN A 51 -3.99 10.28 -12.35
N LEU A 52 -4.77 9.74 -11.41
CA LEU A 52 -6.17 10.12 -11.25
C LEU A 52 -6.33 11.60 -10.91
N ILE A 53 -5.50 12.13 -10.01
CA ILE A 53 -5.49 13.55 -9.65
C ILE A 53 -5.14 14.42 -10.88
N MET A 54 -4.11 14.08 -11.64
CA MET A 54 -3.71 14.88 -12.82
C MET A 54 -4.78 14.94 -13.91
N HIS A 55 -5.66 13.95 -14.00
CA HIS A 55 -6.68 13.86 -15.05
C HIS A 55 -8.09 14.31 -14.65
N THR A 56 -8.40 14.39 -13.35
CA THR A 56 -9.78 14.54 -12.85
C THR A 56 -9.84 15.42 -11.60
N LEU A 57 -9.51 16.71 -11.71
CA LEU A 57 -9.60 17.61 -10.55
C LEU A 57 -10.64 18.72 -10.70
N SER A 58 -11.75 18.52 -10.00
CA SER A 58 -12.57 19.61 -9.47
C SER A 58 -12.01 20.04 -8.09
N PRO A 59 -12.09 21.32 -7.67
CA PRO A 59 -11.50 21.81 -6.42
C PRO A 59 -11.96 21.06 -5.16
N GLU A 60 -13.15 20.48 -5.18
CA GLU A 60 -13.79 19.79 -4.06
C GLU A 60 -13.14 18.43 -3.75
N GLU A 61 -12.59 17.77 -4.77
CA GLU A 61 -12.04 16.41 -4.66
C GLU A 61 -10.55 16.41 -4.29
N TYR A 62 -9.88 17.57 -4.37
CA TYR A 62 -8.45 17.72 -4.11
C TYR A 62 -8.05 17.34 -2.67
N ILE A 63 -8.88 17.72 -1.69
CA ILE A 63 -8.63 17.42 -0.28
C ILE A 63 -8.64 15.90 -0.05
N LEU A 64 -9.66 15.21 -0.56
CA LEU A 64 -9.78 13.77 -0.43
C LEU A 64 -8.63 13.04 -1.11
N ALA A 65 -8.26 13.46 -2.32
CA ALA A 65 -7.17 12.85 -3.07
C ALA A 65 -5.81 13.04 -2.38
N THR A 66 -5.59 14.20 -1.75
CA THR A 66 -4.39 14.46 -0.94
C THR A 66 -4.33 13.54 0.29
N ILE A 67 -5.46 13.30 0.96
CA ILE A 67 -5.54 12.38 2.10
C ILE A 67 -5.18 10.95 1.67
N ASN A 68 -5.68 10.49 0.52
CA ASN A 68 -5.39 9.14 0.02
C ASN A 68 -3.89 8.96 -0.26
N ILE A 69 -3.27 9.89 -1.00
CA ILE A 69 -1.82 9.85 -1.26
C ILE A 69 -1.02 9.90 0.05
N TYR A 70 -1.44 10.70 1.03
CA TYR A 70 -0.79 10.75 2.33
C TYR A 70 -0.81 9.40 3.05
N LEU A 71 -1.95 8.71 3.04
CA LEU A 71 -2.08 7.37 3.61
C LEU A 71 -1.21 6.35 2.90
N ASP A 72 -1.14 6.39 1.57
CA ASP A 72 -0.30 5.47 0.80
C ASP A 72 1.19 5.66 1.10
N ILE A 73 1.65 6.91 1.22
CA ILE A 73 3.04 7.23 1.58
C ILE A 73 3.38 6.70 2.99
N ILE A 74 2.49 6.89 3.97
CA ILE A 74 2.69 6.36 5.32
C ILE A 74 2.80 4.83 5.28
N ASN A 75 1.89 4.16 4.60
CA ASN A 75 1.89 2.70 4.54
C ASN A 75 3.13 2.17 3.83
N LEU A 76 3.54 2.79 2.72
CA LEU A 76 4.81 2.48 2.05
C LEU A 76 6.00 2.60 3.02
N PHE A 77 6.08 3.71 3.75
CA PHE A 77 7.14 3.95 4.72
C PHE A 77 7.17 2.88 5.81
N LEU A 78 6.02 2.52 6.38
CA LEU A 78 5.92 1.49 7.40
C LEU A 78 6.35 0.10 6.87
N HIS A 79 5.98 -0.24 5.64
CA HIS A 79 6.39 -1.49 5.01
C HIS A 79 7.91 -1.54 4.77
N ILE A 80 8.52 -0.44 4.33
CA ILE A 80 9.97 -0.34 4.18
C ILE A 80 10.66 -0.46 5.55
N LEU A 81 10.15 0.23 6.57
CA LEU A 81 10.71 0.18 7.92
C LEU A 81 10.66 -1.24 8.49
N ARG A 82 9.55 -1.95 8.28
CA ARG A 82 9.38 -3.34 8.73
C ARG A 82 10.32 -4.29 8.00
N ALA A 83 10.43 -4.16 6.68
CA ALA A 83 11.40 -4.94 5.90
C ALA A 83 12.86 -4.70 6.37
N LEU A 84 13.21 -3.44 6.65
CA LEU A 84 14.53 -3.09 7.19
C LEU A 84 14.75 -3.70 8.58
N ALA A 85 13.75 -3.62 9.48
CA ALA A 85 13.85 -4.18 10.82
C ALA A 85 14.11 -5.70 10.79
N ILE A 86 13.40 -6.42 9.92
CA ILE A 86 13.58 -7.87 9.72
C ILE A 86 14.97 -8.18 9.13
N SER A 87 15.43 -7.40 8.16
CA SER A 87 16.76 -7.62 7.53
C SER A 87 17.94 -7.44 8.49
N ARG A 88 17.71 -6.82 9.66
CA ARG A 88 18.72 -6.57 10.69
C ARG A 88 18.72 -7.61 11.80
N GLN A 89 17.79 -8.57 11.79
CA GLN A 89 17.76 -9.74 12.68
C GLN A 89 18.56 -10.89 12.09
#